data_AF-S8CQM3-F1
#
_entry.id   AF-S8CQM3-F1
#
_cell.length_a   1.000
_cell.length_b   1.000
_cell.length_c   1.000
_cell.angle_alpha   90.00
_cell.angle_beta   90.00
_cell.angle_gamma   90.00
#
_symmetry.space_group_name_H-M   'P 1'
#
loop_
_entity.id
_entity.type
_entity.pdbx_description
1 polymer ?
#
loop_
_entity_poly.entity_id
_entity_poly.type
_entity_poly.pdbx_seq_one_letter_code
_entity_poly.pdbx_strand_id
1 'polypeptide(L)'
;VAERIRRKDSERMAYLTAAVMSSVGISFLAATAVYYRFVWQMEGAELPYVEILGTFSLSIGAAVGMEFWAKWAHEALWHASLWNMHESHHQPREGPFELNDVFAIINAVPAIALLSFGFFNKGVFPGLCFGAGLGITVYGMAYMFVHDGLVHRRFPVGPIADVPYLRRVASAHQLHHSNKFGGVPYGLFLGPQEIEEQEGGLEALEKEVRRRTK
;
A
#
# COMPACT_ATOMS: atom_id res chain seq x y z
N VAL A 1 29.61 15.83 -4.61
CA VAL A 1 28.17 16.23 -4.54
C VAL A 1 27.41 15.85 -5.81
N ALA A 2 27.84 16.30 -7.00
CA ALA A 2 27.16 15.99 -8.27
C ALA A 2 26.98 14.49 -8.58
N GLU A 3 27.99 13.67 -8.29
CA GLU A 3 27.91 12.21 -8.47
C GLU A 3 26.86 11.55 -7.56
N ARG A 4 26.77 12.00 -6.30
CA ARG A 4 25.75 11.53 -5.35
C ARG A 4 24.33 11.90 -5.80
N ILE A 5 24.15 13.09 -6.39
CA ILE A 5 22.87 13.54 -6.94
C ILE A 5 22.49 12.68 -8.16
N ARG A 6 23.40 12.52 -9.13
CA ARG A 6 23.18 11.66 -10.30
C ARG A 6 22.83 10.23 -9.93
N ARG A 7 23.51 9.66 -8.92
CA ARG A 7 23.21 8.32 -8.41
C ARG A 7 21.79 8.25 -7.85
N LYS A 8 21.38 9.21 -7.02
CA LYS A 8 20.01 9.28 -6.47
C LYS A 8 18.95 9.44 -7.54
N ASP A 9 19.21 10.25 -8.58
CA ASP A 9 18.26 10.45 -9.68
C ASP A 9 18.13 9.18 -10.53
N SER A 10 19.25 8.50 -10.80
CA SER A 10 19.23 7.20 -11.48
C SER A 10 18.51 6.13 -10.68
N GLU A 11 18.72 6.07 -9.35
CA GLU A 11 17.99 5.18 -8.45
C GLU A 11 16.48 5.47 -8.51
N ARG A 12 16.07 6.74 -8.38
CA ARG A 12 14.66 7.15 -8.45
C ARG A 12 14.01 6.78 -9.78
N MET A 13 14.73 6.94 -10.89
CA MET A 13 14.22 6.56 -12.20
C MET A 13 14.06 5.05 -12.32
N ALA A 14 15.04 4.27 -11.85
CA ALA A 14 14.94 2.82 -11.82
C ALA A 14 13.74 2.34 -10.97
N TYR A 15 13.51 2.96 -9.81
CA TYR A 15 12.33 2.70 -8.98
C TYR A 15 11.03 3.06 -9.68
N LEU A 16 10.97 4.22 -10.33
CA LEU A 16 9.79 4.61 -11.08
C LEU A 16 9.48 3.60 -12.19
N THR A 17 10.49 3.22 -12.98
CA THR A 17 10.34 2.24 -14.04
C THR A 17 9.86 0.91 -13.47
N ALA A 18 10.48 0.42 -12.39
CA ALA A 18 10.07 -0.82 -11.74
C ALA A 18 8.62 -0.76 -11.25
N ALA A 19 8.26 0.30 -10.52
CA ALA A 19 6.91 0.51 -9.98
C ALA A 19 5.85 0.61 -11.08
N VAL A 20 6.12 1.33 -12.17
CA VAL A 20 5.19 1.45 -13.31
C VAL A 20 5.06 0.12 -14.05
N MET A 21 6.18 -0.52 -14.39
CA MET A 21 6.16 -1.80 -15.11
C MET A 21 5.50 -2.91 -14.29
N SER A 22 5.79 -3.00 -13.00
CA SER A 22 5.15 -3.97 -12.10
C SER A 22 3.67 -3.68 -11.97
N SER A 23 3.27 -2.41 -11.81
CA SER A 23 1.86 -2.03 -11.68
C SER A 23 1.06 -2.31 -12.95
N VAL A 24 1.61 -1.98 -14.12
CA VAL A 24 1.00 -2.30 -15.41
C VAL A 24 0.91 -3.81 -15.60
N GLY A 25 1.99 -4.55 -15.32
CA GLY A 25 2.02 -6.00 -15.42
C GLY A 25 1.03 -6.68 -14.49
N ILE A 26 0.99 -6.30 -13.21
CA ILE A 26 0.05 -6.82 -12.21
C ILE A 26 -1.39 -6.47 -12.60
N SER A 27 -1.65 -5.24 -13.05
CA SER A 27 -3.00 -4.83 -13.47
C SER A 27 -3.47 -5.61 -14.68
N PHE A 28 -2.60 -5.81 -15.67
CA PHE A 28 -2.88 -6.62 -16.85
C PHE A 28 -3.13 -8.09 -16.47
N LEU A 29 -2.27 -8.67 -15.63
CA LEU A 29 -2.44 -10.04 -15.13
C LEU A 29 -3.73 -10.19 -14.33
N ALA A 30 -4.06 -9.23 -13.46
CA ALA A 30 -5.30 -9.24 -12.68
C ALA A 30 -6.53 -9.14 -13.58
N ALA A 31 -6.56 -8.21 -14.53
CA ALA A 31 -7.66 -8.07 -15.48
C ALA A 31 -7.84 -9.34 -16.32
N THR A 32 -6.73 -9.90 -16.81
CA THR A 32 -6.71 -11.15 -17.57
C THR A 32 -7.17 -12.33 -16.72
N ALA A 33 -6.74 -12.43 -15.46
CA ALA A 33 -7.13 -13.49 -14.53
C ALA A 33 -8.62 -13.40 -14.16
N VAL A 34 -9.14 -12.19 -13.92
CA VAL A 34 -10.59 -11.95 -13.72
C VAL A 34 -11.37 -12.40 -14.94
N TYR A 35 -10.94 -12.00 -16.15
CA TYR A 35 -11.59 -12.38 -17.39
C TYR A 35 -11.62 -13.89 -17.58
N TYR A 36 -10.45 -14.55 -17.50
CA TYR A 36 -10.36 -15.99 -17.69
C TYR A 36 -11.08 -16.78 -16.61
N ARG A 37 -11.08 -16.30 -15.36
CA ARG A 37 -11.86 -16.91 -14.28
C ARG A 37 -13.32 -17.03 -14.68
N PHE A 38 -13.95 -15.92 -15.06
CA PHE A 38 -15.38 -15.93 -15.34
C PHE A 38 -15.70 -16.61 -16.67
N VAL A 39 -14.86 -16.46 -17.70
CA VAL A 39 -15.03 -17.20 -18.96
C VAL A 39 -14.91 -18.72 -18.75
N TRP A 40 -13.88 -19.17 -18.04
CA TRP A 40 -13.68 -20.59 -17.73
C TRP A 40 -14.76 -21.15 -16.83
N GLN A 41 -15.30 -20.33 -15.93
CA GLN A 41 -16.34 -20.77 -15.01
C GLN A 41 -17.71 -20.82 -15.66
N MET A 42 -18.00 -19.94 -16.62
CA MET A 42 -19.26 -19.94 -17.31
C MET A 42 -19.41 -21.20 -18.18
N GLU A 43 -18.37 -21.68 -18.89
CA GLU A 43 -18.49 -22.84 -19.81
C GLU A 43 -19.72 -22.77 -20.77
N GLY A 44 -20.20 -21.55 -21.07
CA GLY A 44 -21.44 -21.34 -21.85
C GLY A 44 -22.75 -21.29 -21.05
N ALA A 45 -22.69 -21.38 -19.73
CA ALA A 45 -23.80 -21.23 -18.79
C ALA A 45 -24.09 -19.76 -18.42
N GLU A 46 -25.13 -19.55 -17.61
CA GLU A 46 -25.55 -18.23 -17.12
C GLU A 46 -24.46 -17.53 -16.30
N LEU A 47 -24.52 -16.20 -16.27
CA LEU A 47 -23.59 -15.36 -15.51
C LEU A 47 -23.68 -15.69 -14.01
N PRO A 48 -22.56 -16.03 -13.33
CA PRO A 48 -22.56 -16.36 -11.90
C PRO A 48 -22.61 -15.09 -11.03
N TYR A 49 -23.76 -14.41 -11.01
CA TYR A 49 -23.93 -13.11 -10.36
C TYR A 49 -23.51 -13.08 -8.89
N VAL A 50 -23.85 -14.11 -8.12
CA VAL A 50 -23.50 -14.19 -6.69
C VAL A 50 -21.99 -14.18 -6.50
N GLU A 51 -21.26 -14.92 -7.34
CA GLU A 51 -19.80 -14.94 -7.27
C GLU A 51 -19.19 -13.63 -7.75
N ILE A 52 -19.68 -13.06 -8.85
CA ILE A 52 -19.18 -11.77 -9.35
C ILE A 52 -19.33 -10.69 -8.28
N LEU A 53 -20.53 -10.56 -7.71
CA LEU A 53 -20.82 -9.59 -6.66
C LEU A 53 -20.01 -9.88 -5.40
N GLY A 54 -19.89 -11.14 -4.99
CA GLY A 54 -19.08 -11.54 -3.84
C GLY A 54 -17.60 -11.22 -4.02
N THR A 55 -17.04 -11.57 -5.18
CA THR A 55 -15.63 -11.29 -5.55
C THR A 55 -15.36 -9.79 -5.52
N PHE A 56 -16.22 -9.00 -6.15
CA PHE A 56 -16.10 -7.54 -6.17
C PHE A 56 -16.20 -6.94 -4.77
N SER A 57 -17.23 -7.32 -4.02
CA SER A 57 -17.48 -6.81 -2.67
C SER A 57 -16.32 -7.14 -1.73
N LEU A 58 -15.81 -8.37 -1.78
CA LEU A 58 -14.69 -8.79 -0.94
C LEU A 58 -13.36 -8.18 -1.39
N SER A 59 -13.19 -7.85 -2.68
CA SER A 59 -12.04 -7.06 -3.14
C SER A 59 -12.05 -5.65 -2.55
N ILE A 60 -13.18 -4.96 -2.56
CA ILE A 60 -13.29 -3.63 -1.94
C ILE A 60 -13.12 -3.74 -0.42
N GLY A 61 -13.80 -4.70 0.20
CA GLY A 61 -13.73 -4.94 1.64
C GLY A 61 -12.33 -5.27 2.12
N ALA A 62 -11.58 -6.12 1.39
CA ALA A 62 -10.20 -6.44 1.72
C ALA A 62 -9.26 -5.26 1.51
N ALA A 63 -9.44 -4.46 0.44
CA ALA A 63 -8.63 -3.26 0.23
C ALA A 63 -8.78 -2.24 1.38
N VAL A 64 -10.01 -2.04 1.86
CA VAL A 64 -10.28 -1.18 3.03
C VAL A 64 -9.79 -1.84 4.32
N GLY A 65 -10.07 -3.12 4.52
CA GLY A 65 -9.67 -3.90 5.70
C GLY A 65 -8.15 -3.94 5.90
N MET A 66 -7.39 -3.94 4.81
CA MET A 66 -5.92 -3.89 4.86
C MET A 66 -5.39 -2.63 5.54
N GLU A 67 -6.09 -1.50 5.50
CA GLU A 67 -5.67 -0.29 6.23
C GLU A 67 -5.74 -0.52 7.74
N PHE A 68 -6.82 -1.13 8.23
CA PHE A 68 -6.97 -1.47 9.64
C PHE A 68 -5.96 -2.53 10.09
N TRP A 69 -5.75 -3.55 9.25
CA TRP A 69 -4.73 -4.57 9.49
C TRP A 69 -3.32 -3.96 9.54
N ALA A 70 -2.96 -3.13 8.55
CA ALA A 70 -1.65 -2.51 8.47
C ALA A 70 -1.40 -1.57 9.66
N LYS A 71 -2.40 -0.74 10.03
CA LYS A 71 -2.35 0.09 11.23
C LYS A 71 -2.06 -0.74 12.48
N TRP A 72 -2.87 -1.79 12.71
CA TRP A 72 -2.71 -2.64 13.89
C TRP A 72 -1.36 -3.36 13.88
N ALA A 73 -0.94 -3.93 12.75
CA ALA A 73 0.34 -4.63 12.63
C ALA A 73 1.52 -3.66 12.83
N HIS A 74 1.41 -2.43 12.33
CA HIS A 74 2.42 -1.40 12.50
C HIS A 74 2.61 -1.06 13.98
N GLU A 75 1.53 -0.78 14.71
CA GLU A 75 1.58 -0.49 16.15
C GLU A 75 2.00 -1.72 16.97
N ALA A 76 1.28 -2.83 16.84
CA ALA A 76 1.37 -3.97 17.74
C ALA A 76 2.52 -4.92 17.43
N LEU A 77 3.01 -4.94 16.19
CA LEU A 77 4.09 -5.84 15.76
C LEU A 77 5.34 -5.06 15.36
N TRP A 78 5.24 -4.12 14.43
CA TRP A 78 6.41 -3.45 13.85
C TRP A 78 7.08 -2.49 14.82
N HIS A 79 6.33 -1.78 15.67
CA HIS A 79 6.86 -0.97 16.78
C HIS A 79 7.10 -1.77 18.07
N ALA A 80 6.95 -3.09 18.03
CA ALA A 80 7.17 -3.97 19.18
C ALA A 80 8.14 -5.11 18.84
N SER A 81 7.63 -6.32 18.60
CA SER A 81 8.44 -7.53 18.42
C SER A 81 9.23 -7.56 17.10
N LEU A 82 8.84 -6.76 16.10
CA LEU A 82 9.48 -6.69 14.78
C LEU A 82 10.20 -5.35 14.55
N TRP A 83 10.52 -4.61 15.62
CA TRP A 83 11.23 -3.32 15.52
C TRP A 83 12.56 -3.42 14.80
N ASN A 84 13.33 -4.49 15.02
CA ASN A 84 14.61 -4.70 14.31
C ASN A 84 14.46 -4.72 12.78
N MET A 85 13.29 -5.09 12.25
CA MET A 85 12.99 -5.06 10.82
C MET A 85 12.43 -3.70 10.37
N HIS A 86 11.72 -3.00 11.26
CA HIS A 86 11.10 -1.71 10.98
C HIS A 86 12.03 -0.51 11.23
N GLU A 87 13.06 -0.65 12.05
CA GLU A 87 13.97 0.44 12.45
C GLU A 87 14.65 1.09 11.24
N SER A 88 15.01 0.30 10.22
CA SER A 88 15.61 0.82 8.99
C SER A 88 14.73 1.85 8.29
N HIS A 89 13.41 1.77 8.51
CA HIS A 89 12.41 2.70 7.96
C HIS A 89 12.39 4.06 8.66
N HIS A 90 12.77 4.09 9.94
CA HIS A 90 12.84 5.31 10.74
C HIS A 90 14.17 6.06 10.59
N GLN A 91 15.16 5.39 10.01
CA GLN A 91 16.49 5.96 9.79
C GLN A 91 16.65 6.50 8.36
N PRO A 92 17.59 7.43 8.12
CA PRO A 92 17.90 7.88 6.77
C PRO A 92 18.37 6.73 5.88
N ARG A 93 17.65 6.47 4.79
CA ARG A 93 17.98 5.42 3.83
C ARG A 93 19.39 5.56 3.23
N GLU A 94 20.17 4.48 3.25
CA GLU A 94 21.53 4.43 2.70
C GLU A 94 21.65 3.78 1.31
N GLY A 95 20.64 3.03 0.88
CA GLY A 95 20.67 2.26 -0.37
C GLY A 95 19.28 2.05 -1.00
N PRO A 96 19.18 1.20 -2.05
CA PRO A 96 17.92 0.91 -2.72
C PRO A 96 16.89 0.31 -1.75
N PHE A 97 17.26 -0.79 -1.10
CA PHE A 97 16.37 -1.56 -0.23
C PHE A 97 16.57 -1.25 1.25
N GLU A 98 15.51 -1.46 2.02
CA GLU A 98 15.50 -1.42 3.48
C GLU A 98 15.06 -2.78 4.01
N LEU A 99 15.50 -3.16 5.22
CA LEU A 99 15.03 -4.40 5.84
C LEU A 99 13.50 -4.39 5.99
N ASN A 100 12.92 -3.22 6.22
CA ASN A 100 11.48 -2.98 6.27
C ASN A 100 10.72 -3.43 5.01
N ASP A 101 11.36 -3.49 3.83
CA ASP A 101 10.73 -3.92 2.58
C ASP A 101 10.21 -5.38 2.65
N VAL A 102 10.72 -6.17 3.60
CA VAL A 102 10.23 -7.53 3.89
C VAL A 102 8.73 -7.56 4.24
N PHE A 103 8.17 -6.51 4.83
CA PHE A 103 6.74 -6.47 5.16
C PHE A 103 5.87 -6.43 3.91
N ALA A 104 6.36 -5.84 2.81
CA ALA A 104 5.67 -5.92 1.53
C ALA A 104 5.62 -7.37 1.02
N ILE A 105 6.71 -8.13 1.17
CA ILE A 105 6.77 -9.56 0.79
C ILE A 105 5.84 -10.39 1.67
N ILE A 106 5.88 -10.19 3.00
CA ILE A 106 5.02 -10.90 3.96
C ILE A 106 3.54 -10.72 3.61
N ASN A 107 3.11 -9.52 3.21
CA ASN A 107 1.73 -9.26 2.81
C ASN A 107 1.42 -9.71 1.37
N ALA A 108 2.42 -9.80 0.47
CA ALA A 108 2.24 -10.29 -0.89
C ALA A 108 2.00 -11.81 -0.94
N VAL A 109 2.64 -12.59 -0.06
CA VAL A 109 2.46 -14.05 0.01
C VAL A 109 0.99 -14.48 0.18
N PRO A 110 0.23 -13.99 1.19
CA PRO A 110 -1.17 -14.36 1.34
C PRO A 110 -2.04 -13.86 0.18
N ALA A 111 -1.73 -12.69 -0.42
CA ALA A 111 -2.43 -12.21 -1.61
C ALA A 111 -2.26 -13.17 -2.79
N ILE A 112 -1.03 -13.61 -3.08
CA ILE A 112 -0.72 -14.56 -4.15
C ILE A 112 -1.37 -15.92 -3.87
N ALA A 113 -1.35 -16.40 -2.63
CA ALA A 113 -1.98 -17.66 -2.26
C ALA A 113 -3.50 -17.62 -2.49
N LEU A 114 -4.16 -16.54 -2.08
CA LEU A 114 -5.59 -16.33 -2.27
C LEU A 114 -5.98 -16.18 -3.75
N LEU A 115 -5.20 -15.42 -4.52
CA LEU A 115 -5.38 -15.29 -5.97
C LEU A 115 -5.20 -16.62 -6.69
N SER A 116 -4.18 -17.39 -6.31
CA SER A 116 -3.89 -18.69 -6.94
C SER A 116 -4.98 -19.70 -6.61
N PHE A 117 -5.33 -19.85 -5.33
CA PHE A 117 -6.41 -20.73 -4.89
C PHE A 117 -7.73 -20.35 -5.55
N GLY A 118 -8.04 -19.05 -5.56
CA GLY A 118 -9.20 -18.53 -6.26
C GLY A 118 -9.18 -18.97 -7.71
N PHE A 119 -8.20 -18.52 -8.48
CA PHE A 119 -8.10 -18.73 -9.92
C PHE A 119 -8.25 -20.20 -10.36
N PHE A 120 -7.59 -21.14 -9.66
CA PHE A 120 -7.59 -22.55 -10.06
C PHE A 120 -8.80 -23.36 -9.57
N ASN A 121 -9.71 -22.77 -8.79
CA ASN A 121 -10.89 -23.47 -8.25
C ASN A 121 -12.19 -22.75 -8.64
N LYS A 122 -13.21 -23.55 -8.98
CA LYS A 122 -14.55 -23.05 -9.34
C LYS A 122 -15.43 -22.86 -8.10
N GLY A 123 -16.36 -21.91 -8.20
CA GLY A 123 -17.42 -21.70 -7.24
C GLY A 123 -17.21 -20.48 -6.35
N VAL A 124 -18.27 -20.16 -5.59
CA VAL A 124 -18.39 -18.90 -4.85
C VAL A 124 -17.25 -18.72 -3.84
N PHE A 125 -16.91 -19.76 -3.07
CA PHE A 125 -15.85 -19.64 -2.06
C PHE A 125 -14.47 -19.33 -2.65
N PRO A 126 -13.98 -20.07 -3.67
CA PRO A 126 -12.80 -19.64 -4.42
C PRO A 126 -12.91 -18.23 -5.02
N GLY A 127 -14.08 -17.82 -5.50
CA GLY A 127 -14.29 -16.46 -6.01
C GLY A 127 -14.12 -15.39 -4.93
N LEU A 128 -14.62 -15.65 -3.73
CA LEU A 128 -14.38 -14.82 -2.56
C LEU A 128 -12.88 -14.75 -2.22
N CYS A 129 -12.18 -15.88 -2.15
CA CYS A 129 -10.73 -15.89 -1.94
C CYS A 129 -10.00 -15.05 -3.01
N PHE A 130 -10.37 -15.21 -4.28
CA PHE A 130 -9.83 -14.42 -5.37
C PHE A 130 -10.05 -12.91 -5.16
N GLY A 131 -11.28 -12.52 -4.79
CA GLY A 131 -11.62 -11.15 -4.45
C GLY A 131 -10.78 -10.59 -3.31
N ALA A 132 -10.62 -11.33 -2.20
CA ALA A 132 -9.77 -10.91 -1.10
C ALA A 132 -8.31 -10.69 -1.54
N GLY A 133 -7.75 -11.61 -2.33
CA GLY A 133 -6.40 -11.48 -2.88
C GLY A 133 -6.23 -10.26 -3.80
N LEU A 134 -7.25 -9.94 -4.62
CA LEU A 134 -7.28 -8.71 -5.43
C LEU A 134 -7.27 -7.47 -4.54
N GLY A 135 -8.09 -7.44 -3.49
CA GLY A 135 -8.15 -6.31 -2.56
C GLY A 135 -6.83 -6.05 -1.85
N ILE A 136 -6.15 -7.10 -1.37
CA ILE A 136 -4.81 -6.97 -0.76
C ILE A 136 -3.80 -6.44 -1.78
N THR A 137 -3.85 -6.92 -3.03
CA THR A 137 -2.97 -6.47 -4.10
C THR A 137 -3.19 -4.99 -4.43
N VAL A 138 -4.45 -4.55 -4.53
CA VAL A 138 -4.82 -3.15 -4.77
C VAL A 138 -4.32 -2.26 -3.63
N TYR A 139 -4.51 -2.67 -2.38
CA TYR A 139 -3.97 -1.94 -1.23
C TYR A 139 -2.44 -1.86 -1.28
N GLY A 140 -1.76 -2.98 -1.57
CA GLY A 140 -0.29 -3.00 -1.71
C GLY A 140 0.23 -2.05 -2.80
N MET A 141 -0.47 -1.97 -3.94
CA MET A 141 -0.15 -0.99 -4.99
C MET A 141 -0.37 0.45 -4.50
N ALA A 142 -1.50 0.74 -3.86
CA ALA A 142 -1.78 2.07 -3.32
C ALA A 142 -0.73 2.47 -2.26
N TYR A 143 -0.35 1.53 -1.38
CA TYR A 143 0.70 1.70 -0.38
C TYR A 143 2.04 2.04 -1.05
N MET A 144 2.47 1.29 -2.07
CA MET A 144 3.71 1.57 -2.79
C MET A 144 3.75 3.01 -3.35
N PHE A 145 2.69 3.48 -4.01
CA PHE A 145 2.69 4.84 -4.56
C PHE A 145 2.61 5.91 -3.47
N VAL A 146 1.79 5.73 -2.44
CA VAL A 146 1.58 6.77 -1.42
C VAL A 146 2.69 6.75 -0.36
N HIS A 147 3.03 5.60 0.17
CA HIS A 147 4.08 5.46 1.17
C HIS A 147 5.47 5.59 0.53
N ASP A 148 5.88 4.65 -0.32
CA ASP A 148 7.25 4.63 -0.85
C ASP A 148 7.49 5.79 -1.81
N GLY A 149 6.53 6.04 -2.70
CA GLY A 149 6.59 7.12 -3.69
C GLY A 149 6.43 8.51 -3.07
N LEU A 150 5.26 8.82 -2.50
CA LEU A 150 4.94 10.18 -2.04
C LEU A 150 5.56 10.53 -0.68
N VAL A 151 5.42 9.67 0.32
CA VAL A 151 5.88 9.94 1.69
C VAL A 151 7.41 9.89 1.74
N HIS A 152 7.99 8.80 1.24
CA HIS A 152 9.44 8.52 1.31
C HIS A 152 10.24 9.01 0.11
N ARG A 153 9.57 9.49 -0.94
CA ARG A 153 10.21 10.07 -2.14
C ARG A 153 11.22 9.11 -2.78
N ARG A 154 10.94 7.79 -2.74
CA ARG A 154 11.75 6.76 -3.39
C ARG A 154 11.69 6.88 -4.92
N PHE A 155 10.57 7.35 -5.45
CA PHE A 155 10.38 7.69 -6.86
C PHE A 155 9.33 8.81 -7.01
N PRO A 156 9.35 9.60 -8.10
CA PRO A 156 8.35 10.63 -8.32
C PRO A 156 6.99 10.02 -8.64
N VAL A 157 5.93 10.53 -8.02
CA VAL A 157 4.55 10.03 -8.20
C VAL A 157 3.68 10.95 -9.06
N GLY A 158 4.27 11.99 -9.65
CA GLY A 158 3.59 12.94 -10.52
C GLY A 158 2.37 13.59 -9.85
N PRO A 159 1.20 13.65 -10.52
CA PRO A 159 0.01 14.35 -10.02
C PRO A 159 -0.52 13.86 -8.66
N ILE A 160 -0.18 12.63 -8.26
CA ILE A 160 -0.57 12.08 -6.94
C ILE A 160 -0.03 12.96 -5.81
N ALA A 161 1.15 13.57 -6.00
CA ALA A 161 1.74 14.48 -5.02
C ALA A 161 0.95 15.78 -4.83
N ASP A 162 0.04 16.09 -5.75
CA ASP A 162 -0.75 17.32 -5.73
C ASP A 162 -2.13 17.18 -5.09
N VAL A 163 -2.55 15.94 -4.80
CA VAL A 163 -3.83 15.65 -4.16
C VAL A 163 -3.80 16.15 -2.71
N PRO A 164 -4.68 17.08 -2.31
CA PRO A 164 -4.62 17.70 -0.97
C PRO A 164 -4.68 16.70 0.18
N TYR A 165 -5.53 15.69 0.07
CA TYR A 165 -5.65 14.64 1.08
C TYR A 165 -4.37 13.80 1.19
N LEU A 166 -3.75 13.40 0.08
CA LEU A 166 -2.51 12.63 0.09
C LEU A 166 -1.32 13.43 0.63
N ARG A 167 -1.31 14.76 0.42
CA ARG A 167 -0.36 15.65 1.10
C ARG A 167 -0.57 15.65 2.61
N ARG A 168 -1.81 15.61 3.08
CA ARG A 168 -2.16 15.49 4.51
C ARG A 168 -1.69 14.15 5.07
N VAL A 169 -1.93 13.05 4.37
CA VAL A 169 -1.40 11.70 4.69
C VAL A 169 0.12 11.72 4.82
N ALA A 170 0.82 12.27 3.83
CA ALA A 170 2.28 12.35 3.86
C ALA A 170 2.84 13.25 4.97
N SER A 171 2.07 14.24 5.39
CA SER A 171 2.39 15.10 6.53
C SER A 171 2.19 14.37 7.86
N ALA A 172 1.10 13.62 8.01
CA ALA A 172 0.84 12.81 9.19
C ALA A 172 1.92 11.73 9.39
N HIS A 173 2.31 11.04 8.31
CA HIS A 173 3.39 10.05 8.34
C HIS A 173 4.77 10.68 8.65
N GLN A 174 4.98 11.95 8.31
CA GLN A 174 6.20 12.66 8.73
C GLN A 174 6.24 12.92 10.24
N LEU A 175 5.07 13.14 10.87
CA LEU A 175 4.96 13.28 12.32
C LEU A 175 5.26 11.95 13.02
N HIS A 176 4.80 10.83 12.46
CA HIS A 176 5.15 9.47 12.91
C HIS A 176 6.68 9.29 13.02
N HIS A 177 7.41 9.56 11.94
CA HIS A 177 8.88 9.44 11.95
C HIS A 177 9.60 10.42 12.88
N SER A 178 8.94 11.51 13.26
CA SER A 178 9.49 12.41 14.30
C SER A 178 9.26 11.91 15.72
N ASN A 179 8.61 10.74 15.87
CA ASN A 179 8.21 10.12 17.12
C ASN A 179 7.43 11.06 18.06
N LYS A 180 6.63 11.96 17.47
CA LYS A 180 5.70 12.83 18.21
C LYS A 180 4.46 12.04 18.58
N PHE A 181 3.71 12.53 19.56
CA PHE A 181 2.44 11.93 19.98
C PHE A 181 2.58 10.43 20.33
N GLY A 182 3.69 10.04 20.95
CA GLY A 182 3.95 8.64 21.32
C GLY A 182 4.07 7.68 20.14
N GLY A 183 4.44 8.17 18.95
CA GLY A 183 4.59 7.36 17.74
C GLY A 183 3.35 7.34 16.84
N VAL A 184 2.27 8.02 17.19
CA VAL A 184 1.07 8.15 16.32
C VAL A 184 1.38 9.06 15.12
N PRO A 185 0.87 8.78 13.90
CA PRO A 185 -0.06 7.70 13.54
C PRO A 185 0.62 6.38 13.15
N TYR A 186 -0.14 5.28 13.24
CA TYR A 186 0.30 3.98 12.72
C TYR A 186 -0.39 3.59 11.40
N GLY A 187 -1.57 4.13 11.09
CA GLY A 187 -2.21 4.00 9.79
C GLY A 187 -1.58 4.91 8.73
N LEU A 188 -1.69 4.51 7.46
CA LEU A 188 -1.24 5.33 6.34
C LEU A 188 -2.33 6.33 5.95
N PHE A 189 -3.47 5.83 5.47
CA PHE A 189 -4.59 6.65 5.03
C PHE A 189 -5.42 7.19 6.20
N LEU A 190 -5.53 6.42 7.29
CA LEU A 190 -6.16 6.88 8.53
C LEU A 190 -5.23 7.78 9.36
N GLY A 191 -3.96 7.92 8.97
CA GLY A 191 -2.97 8.66 9.73
C GLY A 191 -3.35 10.12 10.06
N PRO A 192 -3.95 10.91 9.15
CA PRO A 192 -4.47 12.23 9.48
C PRO A 192 -5.51 12.21 10.62
N GLN A 193 -6.44 11.25 10.61
CA GLN A 193 -7.48 11.14 11.63
C GLN A 193 -6.89 10.75 12.98
N GLU A 194 -5.96 9.78 12.99
CA GLU A 194 -5.24 9.38 14.21
C GLU A 194 -4.47 10.53 14.86
N ILE A 195 -3.89 11.42 14.06
CA ILE A 195 -3.23 12.63 14.56
C ILE A 195 -4.25 13.64 15.07
N GLU A 196 -5.36 13.86 14.37
CA GLU A 196 -6.39 14.80 14.79
C GLU A 196 -7.03 14.44 16.15
N GLU A 197 -7.04 13.15 16.50
CA GLU A 197 -7.48 12.64 17.80
C GLU A 197 -6.50 12.94 18.96
N GLN A 198 -5.25 13.32 18.67
CA GLN A 198 -4.26 13.65 19.69
C GLN A 198 -4.37 15.10 20.16
N GLU A 199 -4.07 15.36 21.42
CA GLU A 199 -4.01 16.72 21.97
C GLU A 199 -2.95 17.55 21.22
N GLY A 200 -3.39 18.64 20.57
CA GLY A 200 -2.53 19.49 19.73
C GLY A 200 -2.15 18.88 18.37
N GLY A 201 -2.68 17.71 18.01
CA GLY A 201 -2.32 17.01 16.78
C GLY A 201 -2.76 17.72 15.50
N LEU A 202 -3.97 18.30 15.48
CA LEU A 202 -4.47 19.07 14.33
C LEU A 202 -3.54 20.25 13.98
N GLU A 203 -3.09 21.01 14.97
CA GLU A 203 -2.19 22.15 14.77
C GLU A 203 -0.82 21.69 14.23
N ALA A 204 -0.29 20.60 14.77
CA ALA A 204 0.95 20.00 14.30
C ALA A 204 0.84 19.52 12.85
N LEU A 205 -0.28 18.88 12.49
CA LEU A 205 -0.55 18.41 11.14
C LEU A 205 -0.66 19.56 10.15
N GLU A 206 -1.43 20.60 10.48
CA GLU A 206 -1.54 21.79 9.62
C GLU A 206 -0.19 22.49 9.42
N LYS A 207 0.61 22.60 10.47
CA LYS A 207 1.97 23.16 10.40
C LYS A 207 2.83 22.34 9.43
N GLU A 208 2.76 21.02 9.49
CA GLU A 208 3.52 20.14 8.60
C GLU A 208 3.03 20.21 7.15
N VAL A 209 1.72 20.27 6.91
CA VAL A 209 1.14 20.46 5.58
C VAL A 209 1.60 21.79 4.97
N ARG A 210 1.57 22.88 5.74
CA ARG A 210 2.06 24.19 5.30
C ARG A 210 3.56 24.16 4.98
N ARG A 211 4.34 23.39 5.76
CA ARG A 211 5.78 23.20 5.51
C ARG A 211 6.04 22.46 4.20
N ARG A 212 5.26 21.42 3.87
CA ARG A 212 5.40 20.65 2.62
C ARG A 212 4.93 21.40 1.37
N THR A 213 4.05 22.39 1.53
CA THR A 213 3.46 23.16 0.41
C THR A 213 4.30 24.38 0.03
N LYS A 214 5.16 24.86 0.94
CA LYS A 214 6.13 25.93 0.69
C LYS A 214 7.40 25.38 0.06
#